data_AF-A0A8C6YTQ2-F1
#
_entry.id   AF-A0A8C6YTQ2-F1
#
_cell.length_a   1.000
_cell.length_b   1.000
_cell.length_c   1.000
_cell.angle_alpha   90.00
_cell.angle_beta   90.00
_cell.angle_gamma   90.00
#
_symmetry.space_group_name_H-M   'P 1'
#
loop_
_entity.id
_entity.type
_entity.pdbx_description
1 polymer ?
#
loop_
_entity_poly.entity_id
_entity_poly.type
_entity_poly.pdbx_seq_one_letter_code
_entity_poly.pdbx_strand_id
1 'polypeptide(L)'
;ATRGRHGRRSPLPAAAAAAAAAAGLAAALRAAPPLARALQVSGAAGAAPGGRSPHPNGCARGATAARANGRARRSCCGTRLCLLLCVLLSQHRRFDYRPKTDPYCQARYTFCPTGSAIPLMKEEDVIEVYRLQAPVWEFKYGDLLGHLKIMHDAVGFRSSLTGKNYTMEWYELFQLGNCTFPHLRPGMDAPFWCNQGAACFYEGIDDAHWKENGTLVLVTTISGTMFNKMAKWVKYDNETGIYYETWTVQASPEKQAVVWFDSYECSKFILRTYQKLADLGAVFKKIQTNYTSIILFSGEPIYLGNETSIFGPLGNKTLAAAIRDFYYPFKPHRTVGEFFVDLLKIIDRVVLNHQFYLFYNLEYWFLPMKSPYLKIIYEEVPLPNRNKTSPGL
;
A
#
# COMPACT_ATOMS: atom_id res chain seq x y z
N ALA A 1 -43.74 5.56 23.20
CA ALA A 1 -44.43 6.19 22.06
C ALA A 1 -43.43 7.08 21.32
N THR A 2 -43.45 6.99 19.98
CA THR A 2 -42.82 7.87 18.96
C THR A 2 -41.30 8.12 18.99
N ARG A 3 -40.59 7.21 18.30
CA ARG A 3 -39.29 7.41 17.63
C ARG A 3 -39.38 8.49 16.55
N GLY A 4 -38.55 9.53 16.62
CA GLY A 4 -38.23 10.40 15.49
C GLY A 4 -37.00 9.87 14.74
N ARG A 5 -37.22 9.10 13.67
CA ARG A 5 -36.15 8.73 12.71
C ARG A 5 -35.97 9.88 11.71
N HIS A 6 -34.98 10.74 11.94
CA HIS A 6 -34.40 11.52 10.85
C HIS A 6 -33.29 10.71 10.18
N GLY A 7 -33.68 9.96 9.15
CA GLY A 7 -32.75 9.32 8.22
C GLY A 7 -32.11 10.37 7.32
N ARG A 8 -30.97 10.94 7.73
CA ARG A 8 -30.02 11.52 6.77
C ARG A 8 -29.24 10.37 6.14
N ARG A 9 -29.60 10.02 4.90
CA ARG A 9 -28.77 9.16 4.03
C ARG A 9 -27.40 9.83 3.92
N SER A 10 -26.40 9.18 4.52
CA SER A 10 -25.03 9.67 4.56
C SER A 10 -24.31 9.31 3.24
N PRO A 11 -23.52 10.23 2.66
CA PRO A 11 -22.71 9.92 1.48
C PRO A 11 -21.66 8.85 1.80
N LEU A 12 -21.35 8.00 0.81
CA LEU A 12 -20.29 7.00 0.86
C LEU A 12 -18.96 7.69 1.19
N PRO A 13 -18.30 7.38 2.31
CA PRO A 13 -17.01 7.96 2.68
C PRO A 13 -15.89 7.43 1.77
N ALA A 14 -14.87 8.25 1.52
CA ALA A 14 -13.75 7.95 0.62
C ALA A 14 -12.97 6.66 0.95
N ALA A 15 -13.01 6.15 2.19
CA ALA A 15 -12.45 4.83 2.52
C ALA A 15 -13.24 3.66 1.90
N ALA A 16 -14.58 3.79 1.81
CA ALA A 16 -15.39 2.90 0.99
C ALA A 16 -15.15 3.14 -0.49
N ALA A 17 -14.75 4.34 -0.92
CA ALA A 17 -14.38 4.57 -2.32
C ALA A 17 -13.00 3.99 -2.67
N ALA A 18 -12.02 3.95 -1.76
CA ALA A 18 -10.73 3.28 -2.00
C ALA A 18 -10.85 1.75 -1.90
N ALA A 19 -11.60 1.24 -0.90
CA ALA A 19 -11.89 -0.17 -0.78
C ALA A 19 -12.91 -0.67 -1.83
N ALA A 20 -13.87 0.15 -2.27
CA ALA A 20 -14.78 -0.17 -3.38
C ALA A 20 -14.24 0.24 -4.76
N ALA A 21 -13.22 1.10 -4.86
CA ALA A 21 -12.41 1.22 -6.07
C ALA A 21 -11.50 0.01 -6.14
N ALA A 22 -10.84 -0.42 -5.07
CA ALA A 22 -10.04 -1.64 -5.07
C ALA A 22 -10.91 -2.89 -5.27
N ALA A 23 -12.05 -3.01 -4.60
CA ALA A 23 -12.99 -4.13 -4.73
C ALA A 23 -13.84 -4.04 -6.01
N GLY A 24 -14.20 -2.84 -6.47
CA GLY A 24 -14.90 -2.61 -7.73
C GLY A 24 -14.00 -2.78 -8.95
N LEU A 25 -12.72 -2.37 -8.85
CA LEU A 25 -11.68 -2.67 -9.83
C LEU A 25 -11.36 -4.17 -9.82
N ALA A 26 -11.21 -4.80 -8.65
CA ALA A 26 -11.01 -6.25 -8.55
C ALA A 26 -12.22 -7.06 -9.06
N ALA A 27 -13.46 -6.58 -8.84
CA ALA A 27 -14.68 -7.20 -9.35
C ALA A 27 -14.83 -6.97 -10.87
N ALA A 28 -14.54 -5.78 -11.39
CA ALA A 28 -14.55 -5.49 -12.82
C ALA A 28 -13.47 -6.28 -13.57
N LEU A 29 -12.28 -6.45 -12.98
CA LEU A 29 -11.19 -7.26 -13.52
C LEU A 29 -11.48 -8.77 -13.45
N ARG A 30 -12.32 -9.23 -12.51
CA ARG A 30 -12.82 -10.62 -12.45
C ARG A 30 -13.99 -10.89 -13.39
N ALA A 31 -14.81 -9.89 -13.69
CA ALA A 31 -16.00 -10.01 -14.53
C ALA A 31 -15.75 -9.80 -16.03
N ALA A 32 -14.57 -9.31 -16.42
CA ALA A 32 -14.17 -9.21 -17.82
C ALA A 32 -13.95 -10.63 -18.41
N PRO A 33 -14.72 -11.08 -19.41
CA PRO A 33 -14.40 -12.31 -20.13
C PRO A 33 -13.07 -12.12 -20.86
N PRO A 34 -12.32 -13.20 -21.16
CA PRO A 34 -11.19 -13.08 -22.05
C PRO A 34 -11.71 -12.68 -23.44
N LEU A 35 -11.59 -11.40 -23.77
CA LEU A 35 -11.84 -10.83 -25.10
C LEU A 35 -10.72 -11.22 -26.08
N ALA A 36 -10.30 -12.49 -26.01
CA ALA A 36 -9.29 -13.12 -26.87
C ALA A 36 -9.86 -14.32 -27.63
N ARG A 37 -11.19 -14.50 -27.69
CA ARG A 37 -11.79 -15.65 -28.41
C ARG A 37 -12.97 -15.35 -29.34
N ALA A 38 -13.25 -14.07 -29.64
CA ALA A 38 -14.31 -13.67 -30.57
C ALA A 38 -13.82 -13.25 -31.97
N LEU A 39 -12.58 -13.58 -32.35
CA LEU A 39 -12.02 -13.28 -33.69
C LEU A 39 -11.41 -14.49 -34.42
N GLN A 40 -11.80 -15.71 -34.05
CA GLN A 40 -11.25 -16.93 -34.67
C GLN A 40 -12.26 -17.93 -35.25
N VAL A 41 -13.51 -17.52 -35.49
CA VAL A 41 -14.47 -18.36 -36.23
C VAL A 41 -15.24 -17.52 -37.25
N SER A 42 -14.58 -17.16 -38.34
CA SER A 42 -15.21 -16.86 -39.64
C SER A 42 -14.12 -16.75 -40.70
N GLY A 43 -13.80 -17.86 -41.37
CA GLY A 43 -12.79 -17.84 -42.43
C GLY A 43 -12.47 -19.23 -42.98
N ALA A 44 -13.47 -19.96 -43.46
CA ALA A 44 -13.26 -21.13 -44.29
C ALA A 44 -14.25 -21.11 -45.46
N ALA A 45 -13.74 -20.80 -46.66
CA ALA A 45 -14.05 -21.47 -47.94
C ALA A 45 -13.56 -20.60 -49.13
N GLY A 46 -12.76 -21.16 -50.04
CA GLY A 46 -12.51 -20.57 -51.36
C GLY A 46 -11.17 -20.89 -52.05
N ALA A 47 -11.01 -22.14 -52.49
CA ALA A 47 -10.15 -22.70 -53.56
C ALA A 47 -9.08 -21.86 -54.32
N ALA A 48 -7.80 -22.28 -54.19
CA ALA A 48 -6.74 -22.70 -55.17
C ALA A 48 -6.84 -22.41 -56.71
N PRO A 49 -5.77 -22.65 -57.54
CA PRO A 49 -4.30 -22.50 -57.37
C PRO A 49 -3.52 -22.00 -58.64
N GLY A 50 -2.18 -21.82 -58.53
CA GLY A 50 -1.21 -21.81 -59.64
C GLY A 50 -0.36 -20.53 -59.70
N GLY A 51 0.95 -20.51 -59.98
CA GLY A 51 1.96 -21.50 -60.30
C GLY A 51 3.27 -20.78 -60.67
N ARG A 52 4.42 -21.45 -60.49
CA ARG A 52 5.73 -21.29 -61.17
C ARG A 52 6.55 -19.98 -61.01
N SER A 53 7.74 -20.14 -60.45
CA SER A 53 8.96 -19.35 -60.72
C SER A 53 9.41 -19.52 -62.19
N PRO A 54 10.25 -18.61 -62.75
CA PRO A 54 11.70 -18.78 -62.60
C PRO A 54 12.55 -17.47 -62.56
N HIS A 55 13.76 -17.59 -62.02
CA HIS A 55 14.95 -16.74 -62.26
C HIS A 55 15.42 -16.84 -63.73
N PRO A 56 16.25 -15.93 -64.33
CA PRO A 56 17.63 -15.69 -63.87
C PRO A 56 18.36 -14.35 -64.23
N ASN A 57 19.53 -14.19 -63.58
CA ASN A 57 20.83 -13.59 -64.00
C ASN A 57 21.00 -12.14 -64.51
N GLY A 58 22.00 -11.46 -63.92
CA GLY A 58 22.72 -10.32 -64.53
C GLY A 58 23.73 -9.62 -63.59
N CYS A 59 24.99 -10.04 -63.65
CA CYS A 59 26.16 -9.44 -62.96
C CYS A 59 26.79 -8.27 -63.76
N ALA A 60 27.27 -7.21 -63.08
CA ALA A 60 28.55 -6.50 -63.33
C ALA A 60 28.69 -5.30 -62.35
N ARG A 61 29.57 -5.39 -61.34
CA ARG A 61 30.93 -4.77 -61.25
C ARG A 61 30.97 -3.24 -61.13
N GLY A 62 31.47 -2.76 -59.98
CA GLY A 62 31.96 -1.40 -59.76
C GLY A 62 32.33 -1.16 -58.29
N ALA A 63 33.62 -1.21 -57.98
CA ALA A 63 34.19 -1.17 -56.63
C ALA A 63 34.23 0.24 -56.03
N THR A 64 34.05 0.40 -54.71
CA THR A 64 35.11 0.76 -53.73
C THR A 64 34.56 1.06 -52.32
N ALA A 65 35.20 0.39 -51.34
CA ALA A 65 35.51 0.78 -49.96
C ALA A 65 34.47 1.51 -49.05
N ALA A 66 33.95 0.80 -48.03
CA ALA A 66 34.36 1.00 -46.62
C ALA A 66 33.63 0.00 -45.70
N ARG A 67 34.41 -0.88 -45.05
CA ARG A 67 34.00 -1.77 -43.98
C ARG A 67 33.88 -0.99 -42.66
N ALA A 68 32.73 -1.05 -42.00
CA ALA A 68 32.62 -1.12 -40.54
C ALA A 68 31.19 -1.52 -40.15
N ASN A 69 30.98 -2.82 -39.99
CA ASN A 69 29.75 -3.40 -39.46
C ASN A 69 29.97 -3.64 -37.95
N GLY A 70 29.11 -3.14 -37.06
CA GLY A 70 29.25 -3.47 -35.64
C GLY A 70 28.40 -2.66 -34.66
N ARG A 71 27.15 -3.10 -34.48
CA ARG A 71 26.37 -3.08 -33.22
C ARG A 71 26.83 -2.12 -32.12
N ALA A 72 26.10 -1.02 -31.92
CA ALA A 72 26.00 -0.37 -30.61
C ALA A 72 24.60 -0.63 -30.02
N ARG A 73 24.33 -1.88 -29.64
CA ARG A 73 23.40 -2.16 -28.54
C ARG A 73 24.12 -1.71 -27.26
N ARG A 74 23.86 -0.50 -26.76
CA ARG A 74 24.16 -0.20 -25.36
C ARG A 74 23.07 -0.83 -24.50
N SER A 75 23.30 -2.11 -24.24
CA SER A 75 22.80 -2.85 -23.09
C SER A 75 23.24 -2.12 -21.83
N CYS A 76 22.37 -1.30 -21.24
CA CYS A 76 22.46 -0.98 -19.82
C CYS A 76 21.93 -2.21 -19.06
N CYS A 77 22.79 -3.23 -18.97
CA CYS A 77 22.59 -4.38 -18.09
C CYS A 77 23.64 -4.27 -16.99
N GLY A 78 23.17 -4.36 -15.74
CA GLY A 78 23.96 -4.89 -14.62
C GLY A 78 25.04 -3.97 -14.06
N THR A 79 24.67 -3.13 -13.10
CA THR A 79 25.63 -2.67 -12.09
C THR A 79 24.96 -2.72 -10.74
N ARG A 80 25.59 -3.39 -9.77
CA ARG A 80 25.14 -3.48 -8.37
C ARG A 80 24.76 -2.12 -7.76
N LEU A 81 25.33 -1.03 -8.29
CA LEU A 81 25.03 0.35 -7.93
C LEU A 81 23.59 0.77 -8.25
N CYS A 82 23.01 0.33 -9.38
CA CYS A 82 21.64 0.67 -9.76
C CYS A 82 20.61 -0.07 -8.87
N LEU A 83 20.91 -1.34 -8.54
CA LEU A 83 20.14 -2.12 -7.57
C LEU A 83 20.21 -1.52 -6.16
N LEU A 84 21.39 -1.08 -5.71
CA LEU A 84 21.55 -0.39 -4.42
C LEU A 84 20.79 0.95 -4.38
N LEU A 85 20.82 1.74 -5.45
CA LEU A 85 20.02 2.97 -5.55
C LEU A 85 18.52 2.68 -5.52
N CYS A 86 18.05 1.65 -6.24
CA CYS A 86 16.64 1.26 -6.20
C CYS A 86 16.20 0.84 -4.79
N VAL A 87 17.02 0.09 -4.06
CA VAL A 87 16.73 -0.32 -2.67
C VAL A 87 16.72 0.88 -1.72
N LEU A 88 17.61 1.86 -1.90
CA LEU A 88 17.64 3.05 -1.04
C LEU A 88 16.49 4.02 -1.33
N LEU A 89 16.01 4.10 -2.58
CA LEU A 89 14.88 4.95 -2.96
C LEU A 89 13.52 4.32 -2.61
N SER A 90 13.45 3.00 -2.51
CA SER A 90 12.23 2.27 -2.11
C SER A 90 12.02 2.22 -0.60
N GLN A 91 13.07 2.45 0.20
CA GLN A 91 12.96 2.48 1.65
C GLN A 91 12.14 3.69 2.12
N HIS A 92 11.26 3.45 3.09
CA HIS A 92 10.47 4.49 3.72
C HIS A 92 11.38 5.48 4.46
N ARG A 93 11.40 6.72 3.99
CA ARG A 93 12.18 7.81 4.55
C ARG A 93 11.68 8.15 5.94
N ARG A 94 12.62 8.15 6.88
CA ARG A 94 12.42 8.67 8.24
C ARG A 94 12.76 10.16 8.32
N PHE A 95 12.19 10.81 9.31
CA PHE A 95 12.38 12.23 9.59
C PHE A 95 12.97 12.42 10.98
N ASP A 96 13.57 13.59 11.23
CA ASP A 96 14.15 13.91 12.54
C ASP A 96 13.07 14.18 13.60
N TYR A 97 11.87 14.58 13.17
CA TYR A 97 10.72 14.83 14.04
C TYR A 97 9.39 14.74 13.28
N ARG A 98 8.30 14.57 14.05
CA ARG A 98 6.92 14.66 13.54
C ARG A 98 6.44 16.12 13.50
N PRO A 99 6.09 16.66 12.33
CA PRO A 99 5.53 18.00 12.25
C PRO A 99 4.12 18.04 12.83
N LYS A 100 3.72 19.21 13.37
CA LYS A 100 2.34 19.45 13.77
C LYS A 100 1.40 19.28 12.58
N THR A 101 0.21 18.78 12.85
CA THR A 101 -0.83 18.60 11.83
C THR A 101 -1.34 19.96 11.34
N ASP A 102 -1.51 20.09 10.03
CA ASP A 102 -2.12 21.29 9.44
C ASP A 102 -3.60 21.41 9.87
N PRO A 103 -4.10 22.62 10.21
CA PRO A 103 -5.50 22.83 10.61
C PRO A 103 -6.55 22.38 9.58
N TYR A 104 -6.17 22.28 8.30
CA TYR A 104 -7.02 21.73 7.24
C TYR A 104 -7.31 20.24 7.48
N CYS A 105 -6.35 19.49 8.02
CA CYS A 105 -6.51 18.07 8.29
C CYS A 105 -7.35 17.87 9.56
N GLN A 106 -8.63 17.54 9.37
CA GLN A 106 -9.56 17.29 10.47
C GLN A 106 -10.12 15.87 10.38
N ALA A 107 -9.96 15.12 11.46
CA ALA A 107 -10.47 13.76 11.55
C ALA A 107 -11.95 13.79 11.91
N ARG A 108 -12.76 12.97 11.24
CA ARG A 108 -14.17 12.79 11.62
C ARG A 108 -14.31 12.01 12.93
N TYR A 109 -13.41 11.05 13.13
CA TYR A 109 -13.26 10.31 14.37
C TYR A 109 -11.89 10.64 14.94
N THR A 110 -11.86 11.00 16.23
CA THR A 110 -10.63 11.37 16.93
C THR A 110 -9.63 10.22 16.88
N PHE A 111 -8.39 10.52 16.47
CA PHE A 111 -7.29 9.57 16.58
C PHE A 111 -6.97 9.28 18.04
N CYS A 112 -6.83 7.99 18.38
CA CYS A 112 -6.43 7.50 19.70
C CYS A 112 -7.23 8.13 20.87
N PRO A 113 -8.57 8.00 20.89
CA PRO A 113 -9.43 8.75 21.82
C PRO A 113 -9.20 8.39 23.30
N THR A 114 -8.79 7.15 23.58
CA THR A 114 -8.47 6.63 24.91
C THR A 114 -6.96 6.46 25.13
N GLY A 115 -6.15 7.12 24.31
CA GLY A 115 -4.69 7.03 24.36
C GLY A 115 -4.12 7.41 25.72
N SER A 116 -3.20 6.59 26.23
CA SER A 116 -2.47 6.82 27.47
C SER A 116 -0.96 6.73 27.23
N ALA A 117 -0.18 7.32 28.13
CA ALA A 117 1.27 7.13 28.12
C ALA A 117 1.61 5.65 28.32
N ILE A 118 2.66 5.17 27.64
CA ILE A 118 3.17 3.81 27.83
C ILE A 118 3.79 3.74 29.24
N PRO A 119 3.30 2.85 30.14
CA PRO A 119 3.78 2.77 31.51
C PRO A 119 5.17 2.14 31.58
N LEU A 120 5.89 2.41 32.68
CA LEU A 120 7.12 1.70 33.00
C LEU A 120 6.78 0.40 33.74
N MET A 121 7.18 -0.74 33.16
CA MET A 121 6.99 -2.06 33.78
C MET A 121 8.13 -2.37 34.76
N LYS A 122 7.84 -3.11 35.83
CA LYS A 122 8.89 -3.64 36.72
C LYS A 122 9.77 -4.64 35.97
N GLU A 123 11.06 -4.69 36.26
CA GLU A 123 12.01 -5.48 35.49
C GLU A 123 11.70 -6.98 35.54
N GLU A 124 11.26 -7.44 36.72
CA GLU A 124 10.85 -8.81 37.03
C GLU A 124 9.45 -9.18 36.53
N ASP A 125 8.70 -8.25 35.93
CA ASP A 125 7.38 -8.54 35.39
C ASP A 125 7.47 -9.49 34.20
N VAL A 126 6.43 -10.32 34.06
CA VAL A 126 6.23 -11.24 32.95
C VAL A 126 5.06 -10.71 32.13
N ILE A 127 5.37 -10.21 30.93
CA ILE A 127 4.40 -9.59 30.03
C ILE A 127 4.04 -10.58 28.92
N GLU A 128 2.78 -11.02 28.90
CA GLU A 128 2.21 -11.77 27.79
C GLU A 128 1.99 -10.85 26.60
N VAL A 129 2.44 -11.26 25.41
CA VAL A 129 2.30 -10.48 24.17
C VAL A 129 1.35 -11.20 23.23
N TYR A 130 0.27 -10.51 22.85
CA TYR A 130 -0.78 -11.03 21.99
C TYR A 130 -0.70 -10.40 20.60
N ARG A 131 -0.98 -11.21 19.59
CA ARG A 131 -1.39 -10.73 18.27
C ARG A 131 -2.88 -10.48 18.30
N LEU A 132 -3.25 -9.28 17.89
CA LEU A 132 -4.62 -8.81 17.78
C LEU A 132 -4.87 -8.48 16.31
N GLN A 133 -5.94 -9.03 15.75
CA GLN A 133 -6.33 -8.76 14.37
C GLN A 133 -7.86 -8.76 14.27
N ALA A 134 -8.44 -7.78 13.58
CA ALA A 134 -9.89 -7.71 13.36
C ALA A 134 -10.17 -7.10 11.98
N PRO A 135 -11.33 -7.36 11.34
CA PRO A 135 -11.67 -6.73 10.06
C PRO A 135 -11.74 -5.20 10.18
N VAL A 136 -11.17 -4.46 9.23
CA VAL A 136 -11.19 -2.99 9.29
C VAL A 136 -12.63 -2.49 9.14
N TRP A 137 -13.00 -1.45 9.90
CA TRP A 137 -14.30 -0.74 9.80
C TRP A 137 -15.54 -1.62 9.94
N GLU A 138 -15.46 -2.75 10.66
CA GLU A 138 -16.59 -3.62 10.96
C GLU A 138 -17.79 -2.84 11.53
N PHE A 139 -17.53 -1.90 12.45
CA PHE A 139 -18.56 -1.03 13.02
C PHE A 139 -19.34 -0.18 12.00
N LYS A 140 -18.82 -0.04 10.77
CA LYS A 140 -19.38 0.82 9.73
C LYS A 140 -19.90 0.06 8.52
N TYR A 141 -19.27 -1.04 8.15
CA TYR A 141 -19.62 -1.82 6.95
C TYR A 141 -20.04 -3.26 7.25
N GLY A 142 -20.11 -3.65 8.53
CA GLY A 142 -20.34 -5.03 8.94
C GLY A 142 -19.29 -5.98 8.34
N ASP A 143 -19.71 -7.20 8.02
CA ASP A 143 -18.83 -8.30 7.62
C ASP A 143 -18.22 -8.16 6.22
N LEU A 144 -18.61 -7.15 5.42
CA LEU A 144 -18.21 -7.01 4.02
C LEU A 144 -16.68 -6.94 3.84
N LEU A 145 -15.99 -6.19 4.70
CA LEU A 145 -14.53 -6.06 4.63
C LEU A 145 -13.81 -7.27 5.22
N GLY A 146 -14.47 -8.00 6.14
CA GLY A 146 -14.03 -9.31 6.60
C GLY A 146 -14.04 -10.36 5.48
N HIS A 147 -15.04 -10.33 4.60
CA HIS A 147 -15.09 -11.20 3.42
C HIS A 147 -13.96 -10.94 2.41
N LEU A 148 -13.49 -9.68 2.33
CA LEU A 148 -12.33 -9.30 1.51
C LEU A 148 -10.99 -9.50 2.24
N LYS A 149 -11.02 -9.95 3.51
CA LYS A 149 -9.86 -10.15 4.40
C LYS A 149 -8.99 -8.90 4.47
N ILE A 150 -9.61 -7.74 4.58
CA ILE A 150 -8.90 -6.49 4.91
C ILE A 150 -8.93 -6.36 6.42
N MET A 151 -7.78 -6.63 7.04
CA MET A 151 -7.64 -6.73 8.49
C MET A 151 -6.86 -5.53 9.06
N HIS A 152 -7.25 -5.09 10.24
CA HIS A 152 -6.51 -4.17 11.11
C HIS A 152 -5.68 -5.00 12.10
N ASP A 153 -4.42 -4.63 12.28
CA ASP A 153 -3.46 -5.35 13.12
C ASP A 153 -3.02 -4.51 14.32
N ALA A 154 -2.95 -5.16 15.48
CA ALA A 154 -2.52 -4.57 16.75
C ALA A 154 -1.71 -5.57 17.60
N VAL A 155 -1.04 -5.06 18.64
CA VAL A 155 -0.34 -5.86 19.65
C VAL A 155 -0.98 -5.65 21.01
N GLY A 156 -1.34 -6.74 21.66
CA GLY A 156 -1.81 -6.74 23.04
C GLY A 156 -0.69 -7.05 24.02
N PHE A 157 -0.73 -6.45 25.20
CA PHE A 157 0.19 -6.72 26.29
C PHE A 157 -0.60 -6.99 27.56
N ARG A 158 -0.22 -8.00 28.35
CA ARG A 158 -0.80 -8.24 29.67
C ARG A 158 0.28 -8.48 30.70
N SER A 159 0.27 -7.68 31.76
CA SER A 159 1.21 -7.77 32.87
C SER A 159 0.73 -8.79 33.89
N SER A 160 1.61 -9.71 34.28
CA SER A 160 1.30 -10.71 35.30
C SER A 160 1.30 -10.09 36.70
N LEU A 161 2.13 -9.08 36.96
CA LEU A 161 2.21 -8.42 38.27
C LEU A 161 1.04 -7.47 38.54
N THR A 162 0.63 -6.69 37.54
CA THR A 162 -0.44 -5.68 37.72
C THR A 162 -1.82 -6.23 37.34
N GLY A 163 -1.88 -7.33 36.59
CA GLY A 163 -3.10 -7.88 36.01
C GLY A 163 -3.68 -7.05 34.87
N LYS A 164 -3.17 -5.84 34.63
CA LYS A 164 -3.62 -4.93 33.57
C LYS A 164 -3.19 -5.42 32.20
N ASN A 165 -3.99 -5.07 31.20
CA ASN A 165 -3.69 -5.28 29.80
C ASN A 165 -3.79 -3.98 29.01
N TYR A 166 -3.14 -3.97 27.86
CA TYR A 166 -2.98 -2.79 27.01
C TYR A 166 -3.02 -3.21 25.56
N THR A 167 -3.51 -2.32 24.70
CA THR A 167 -3.42 -2.48 23.25
C THR A 167 -2.54 -1.39 22.68
N MET A 168 -1.72 -1.78 21.70
CA MET A 168 -0.87 -0.90 20.93
C MET A 168 -1.13 -1.10 19.44
N GLU A 169 -1.41 0.00 18.77
CA GLU A 169 -1.75 0.03 17.34
C GLU A 169 -0.92 1.12 16.64
N TRP A 170 -0.94 1.12 15.31
CA TRP A 170 -0.43 2.23 14.52
C TRP A 170 -1.31 2.42 13.31
N TYR A 171 -1.94 3.60 13.19
CA TYR A 171 -2.93 3.86 12.15
C TYR A 171 -3.01 5.35 11.81
N GLU A 172 -3.89 5.68 10.87
CA GLU A 172 -4.03 7.00 10.29
C GLU A 172 -4.65 8.00 11.27
N LEU A 173 -4.05 9.18 11.38
CA LEU A 173 -4.64 10.28 12.15
C LEU A 173 -5.98 10.73 11.54
N PHE A 174 -6.09 10.65 10.22
CA PHE A 174 -7.19 11.22 9.44
C PHE A 174 -7.92 10.18 8.59
N GLN A 175 -7.90 8.90 8.98
CA GLN A 175 -8.50 7.78 8.24
C GLN A 175 -7.81 7.44 6.90
N LEU A 176 -7.88 6.17 6.50
CA LEU A 176 -7.24 5.59 5.31
C LEU A 176 -7.33 6.43 4.03
N GLY A 177 -8.54 6.90 3.67
CA GLY A 177 -8.72 7.64 2.41
C GLY A 177 -7.86 8.90 2.29
N ASN A 178 -7.60 9.59 3.41
CA ASN A 178 -6.76 10.80 3.45
C ASN A 178 -5.25 10.47 3.38
N CYS A 179 -4.88 9.23 3.72
CA CYS A 179 -3.52 8.71 3.57
C CYS A 179 -3.26 8.16 2.17
N THR A 180 -4.29 7.65 1.48
CA THR A 180 -4.15 7.04 0.16
C THR A 180 -4.23 8.05 -0.99
N PHE A 181 -5.08 9.09 -0.86
CA PHE A 181 -5.29 10.08 -1.93
C PHE A 181 -5.30 11.52 -1.37
N PRO A 182 -4.74 12.49 -2.13
CA PRO A 182 -4.63 13.86 -1.66
C PRO A 182 -5.93 14.65 -1.84
N HIS A 183 -5.97 15.81 -1.19
CA HIS A 183 -6.97 16.83 -1.38
C HIS A 183 -6.56 17.82 -2.47
N LEU A 184 -7.43 18.04 -3.44
CA LEU A 184 -7.24 19.08 -4.45
C LEU A 184 -7.89 20.38 -3.99
N ARG A 185 -7.10 21.27 -3.40
CA ARG A 185 -7.58 22.56 -2.87
C ARG A 185 -7.63 23.63 -3.97
N PRO A 186 -8.69 24.47 -4.03
CA PRO A 186 -8.67 25.67 -4.84
C PRO A 186 -7.54 26.60 -4.42
N GLY A 187 -6.83 27.19 -5.39
CA GLY A 187 -5.73 28.13 -5.13
C GLY A 187 -4.41 27.48 -4.69
N MET A 188 -4.32 26.15 -4.68
CA MET A 188 -3.06 25.41 -4.50
C MET A 188 -2.80 24.54 -5.72
N ASP A 189 -1.63 24.70 -6.33
CA ASP A 189 -1.21 23.91 -7.49
C ASP A 189 -0.89 22.47 -7.08
N ALA A 190 -0.19 22.29 -5.97
CA ALA A 190 0.14 20.97 -5.44
C ALA A 190 -1.09 20.28 -4.77
N PRO A 191 -1.31 18.98 -5.00
CA PRO A 191 -2.19 18.17 -4.18
C PRO A 191 -1.74 18.14 -2.71
N PHE A 192 -2.68 18.34 -1.78
CA PHE A 192 -2.41 18.48 -0.36
C PHE A 192 -2.69 17.18 0.40
N TRP A 193 -1.71 16.68 1.17
CA TRP A 193 -1.79 15.38 1.84
C TRP A 193 -2.08 15.52 3.34
N CYS A 194 -3.06 14.74 3.81
CA CYS A 194 -3.34 14.54 5.24
C CYS A 194 -3.00 13.10 5.62
N ASN A 195 -1.77 12.68 5.32
CA ASN A 195 -1.36 11.28 5.34
C ASN A 195 -0.57 10.85 6.59
N GLN A 196 -0.61 11.62 7.68
CA GLN A 196 0.10 11.22 8.89
C GLN A 196 -0.52 9.95 9.51
N GLY A 197 0.36 9.02 9.93
CA GLY A 197 0.01 7.87 10.76
C GLY A 197 0.88 7.86 12.02
N ALA A 198 0.38 7.31 13.13
CA ALA A 198 1.09 7.30 14.42
C ALA A 198 0.71 6.10 15.28
N ALA A 199 1.56 5.82 16.25
CA ALA A 199 1.31 4.81 17.27
C ALA A 199 0.24 5.30 18.27
N CYS A 200 -0.66 4.42 18.65
CA CYS A 200 -1.65 4.60 19.70
C CYS A 200 -1.48 3.51 20.75
N PHE A 201 -1.45 3.88 22.03
CA PHE A 201 -1.35 2.94 23.15
C PHE A 201 -2.42 3.28 24.17
N TYR A 202 -3.15 2.28 24.67
CA TYR A 202 -4.21 2.47 25.65
C TYR A 202 -4.41 1.24 26.53
N GLU A 203 -5.01 1.44 27.70
CA GLU A 203 -5.37 0.38 28.64
C GLU A 203 -6.62 -0.39 28.16
N GLY A 204 -6.61 -1.71 28.29
CA GLY A 204 -7.69 -2.58 27.86
C GLY A 204 -7.40 -3.33 26.56
N ILE A 205 -7.68 -4.64 26.55
CA ILE A 205 -7.87 -5.44 25.34
C ILE A 205 -9.37 -5.74 25.25
N ASP A 206 -10.02 -5.27 24.18
CA ASP A 206 -11.44 -5.56 23.90
C ASP A 206 -11.59 -6.95 23.29
N ASP A 207 -11.74 -7.96 24.15
CA ASP A 207 -11.86 -9.36 23.76
C ASP A 207 -12.97 -9.60 22.72
N ALA A 208 -14.10 -8.91 22.80
CA ALA A 208 -15.20 -9.07 21.86
C ALA A 208 -14.78 -8.62 20.47
N HIS A 209 -14.20 -7.42 20.37
CA HIS A 209 -13.70 -6.87 19.11
C HIS A 209 -12.69 -7.79 18.41
N TRP A 210 -11.77 -8.38 19.16
CA TRP A 210 -10.68 -9.20 18.57
C TRP A 210 -11.04 -10.68 18.38
N LYS A 211 -12.01 -11.23 19.11
CA LYS A 211 -12.37 -12.66 19.03
C LYS A 211 -13.56 -12.96 18.16
N GLU A 212 -14.53 -12.05 18.02
CA GLU A 212 -15.78 -12.34 17.30
C GLU A 212 -15.53 -12.64 15.82
N ASN A 213 -14.80 -11.75 15.13
CA ASN A 213 -14.50 -11.88 13.70
C ASN A 213 -13.00 -11.77 13.38
N GLY A 214 -12.16 -11.94 14.40
CA GLY A 214 -10.72 -11.63 14.36
C GLY A 214 -9.80 -12.76 14.85
N THR A 215 -8.66 -12.36 15.39
CA THR A 215 -7.70 -13.23 16.07
C THR A 215 -7.14 -12.55 17.29
N LEU A 216 -7.23 -13.22 18.44
CA LEU A 216 -6.53 -12.87 19.67
C LEU A 216 -5.71 -14.10 20.10
N VAL A 217 -4.39 -14.05 19.93
CA VAL A 217 -3.52 -15.20 20.20
C VAL A 217 -2.21 -14.77 20.86
N LEU A 218 -1.83 -15.49 21.92
CA LEU A 218 -0.54 -15.30 22.61
C LEU A 218 0.61 -15.71 21.68
N VAL A 219 1.52 -14.78 21.38
CA VAL A 219 2.63 -15.01 20.44
C VAL A 219 3.99 -15.13 21.12
N THR A 220 4.19 -14.48 22.26
CA THR A 220 5.42 -14.58 23.06
C THR A 220 5.16 -14.08 24.49
N THR A 221 6.16 -14.25 25.35
CA THR A 221 6.20 -13.69 26.69
C THR A 221 7.54 -12.99 26.86
N ILE A 222 7.54 -11.77 27.38
CA ILE A 222 8.74 -10.93 27.52
C ILE A 222 8.88 -10.44 28.97
N SER A 223 10.08 -10.02 29.36
CA SER A 223 10.26 -9.35 30.65
C SER A 223 9.83 -7.88 30.59
N GLY A 224 9.53 -7.29 31.75
CA GLY A 224 9.26 -5.85 31.82
C GLY A 224 10.44 -5.00 31.32
N THR A 225 11.69 -5.47 31.50
CA THR A 225 12.88 -4.83 30.91
C THR A 225 12.83 -4.79 29.37
N MET A 226 12.41 -5.88 28.72
CA MET A 226 12.24 -5.90 27.26
C MET A 226 11.10 -4.96 26.83
N PHE A 227 9.97 -4.96 27.56
CA PHE A 227 8.86 -4.04 27.30
C PHE A 227 9.30 -2.59 27.36
N ASN A 228 10.04 -2.18 28.40
CA ASN A 228 10.52 -0.81 28.58
C ASN A 228 11.50 -0.39 27.46
N LYS A 229 12.35 -1.30 26.98
CA LYS A 229 13.25 -1.05 25.84
C LYS A 229 12.46 -0.93 24.52
N MET A 230 11.45 -1.76 24.33
CA MET A 230 10.52 -1.66 23.19
C MET A 230 9.75 -0.34 23.22
N ALA A 231 9.24 0.08 24.37
CA ALA A 231 8.52 1.36 24.54
C ALA A 231 9.36 2.58 24.13
N LYS A 232 10.66 2.59 24.50
CA LYS A 232 11.60 3.64 24.04
C LYS A 232 11.77 3.63 22.53
N TRP A 233 11.84 2.44 21.93
CA TRP A 233 11.91 2.30 20.48
C TRP A 233 10.61 2.73 19.79
N VAL A 234 9.44 2.41 20.33
CA VAL A 234 8.14 2.86 19.80
C VAL A 234 8.06 4.37 19.77
N LYS A 235 8.54 5.05 20.81
CA LYS A 235 8.62 6.53 20.81
C LYS A 235 9.46 7.04 19.64
N TYR A 236 10.65 6.48 19.46
CA TYR A 236 11.51 6.84 18.31
C TYR A 236 10.85 6.51 16.95
N ASP A 237 10.22 5.34 16.81
CA ASP A 237 9.51 4.97 15.57
C ASP A 237 8.38 5.97 15.28
N ASN A 238 7.63 6.36 16.31
CA ASN A 238 6.50 7.28 16.21
C ASN A 238 6.93 8.73 15.90
N GLU A 239 8.13 9.13 16.27
CA GLU A 239 8.67 10.47 15.97
C GLU A 239 9.34 10.55 14.59
N THR A 240 9.76 9.41 14.03
CA THR A 240 10.55 9.36 12.80
C THR A 240 9.82 8.76 11.58
N GLY A 241 8.89 7.82 11.78
CA GLY A 241 8.02 7.24 10.76
C GLY A 241 6.64 7.90 10.77
N ILE A 242 6.51 9.00 10.03
CA ILE A 242 5.46 9.99 10.30
C ILE A 242 4.25 9.90 9.37
N TYR A 243 4.40 9.23 8.22
CA TYR A 243 3.34 9.15 7.22
C TYR A 243 2.93 7.69 6.97
N TYR A 244 1.66 7.49 6.71
CA TYR A 244 1.06 6.22 6.34
C TYR A 244 1.16 6.05 4.83
N GLU A 245 1.62 4.88 4.39
CA GLU A 245 1.60 4.48 2.98
C GLU A 245 0.79 3.21 2.81
N THR A 246 -0.20 3.26 1.91
CA THR A 246 -1.15 2.16 1.67
C THR A 246 -0.58 1.13 0.70
N TRP A 247 0.13 1.59 -0.34
CA TRP A 247 0.44 0.75 -1.48
C TRP A 247 1.76 0.01 -1.29
N THR A 248 1.71 -1.31 -1.41
CA THR A 248 2.88 -2.06 -1.85
C THR A 248 2.89 -2.07 -3.38
N VAL A 249 4.04 -1.86 -4.01
CA VAL A 249 4.15 -1.85 -5.48
C VAL A 249 5.15 -2.92 -5.92
N GLN A 250 4.72 -3.81 -6.80
CA GLN A 250 5.51 -4.97 -7.24
C GLN A 250 5.57 -5.08 -8.77
N ALA A 251 6.59 -5.77 -9.28
CA ALA A 251 6.76 -6.01 -10.71
C ALA A 251 5.73 -6.99 -11.30
N SER A 252 5.34 -8.00 -10.52
CA SER A 252 4.42 -9.08 -10.92
C SER A 252 3.85 -9.80 -9.68
N PRO A 253 2.81 -10.63 -9.80
CA PRO A 253 2.23 -11.39 -8.68
C PRO A 253 3.03 -12.64 -8.28
N GLU A 254 4.22 -12.84 -8.85
CA GLU A 254 5.08 -13.99 -8.56
C GLU A 254 5.77 -13.84 -7.21
N LYS A 255 6.01 -14.95 -6.50
CA LYS A 255 6.58 -14.94 -5.13
C LYS A 255 7.96 -14.27 -5.00
N GLN A 256 8.71 -14.16 -6.09
CA GLN A 256 10.05 -13.58 -6.12
C GLN A 256 10.10 -12.30 -6.98
N ALA A 257 8.96 -11.67 -7.21
CA ALA A 257 8.88 -10.44 -7.97
C ALA A 257 9.67 -9.31 -7.27
N VAL A 258 10.22 -8.41 -8.08
CA VAL A 258 10.84 -7.18 -7.57
C VAL A 258 9.78 -6.35 -6.86
N VAL A 259 10.04 -5.97 -5.61
CA VAL A 259 9.27 -5.00 -4.86
C VAL A 259 9.86 -3.62 -5.14
N TRP A 260 9.05 -2.73 -5.70
CA TRP A 260 9.43 -1.37 -6.02
C TRP A 260 9.25 -0.44 -4.82
N PHE A 261 8.16 -0.60 -4.07
CA PHE A 261 7.84 0.17 -2.87
C PHE A 261 7.11 -0.72 -1.86
N ASP A 262 7.44 -0.56 -0.59
CA ASP A 262 6.73 -1.23 0.51
C ASP A 262 5.69 -0.29 1.11
N SER A 263 4.56 -0.84 1.55
CA SER A 263 3.60 -0.09 2.36
C SER A 263 4.19 0.29 3.73
N TYR A 264 3.60 1.29 4.37
CA TYR A 264 3.93 1.71 5.73
C TYR A 264 2.64 1.91 6.52
N GLU A 265 2.11 0.79 6.99
CA GLU A 265 0.78 0.68 7.61
C GLU A 265 0.81 -0.09 8.94
N CYS A 266 -0.37 -0.34 9.52
CA CYS A 266 -0.56 -1.05 10.80
C CYS A 266 0.19 -2.38 10.84
N SER A 267 -0.03 -3.26 9.85
CA SER A 267 0.62 -4.57 9.74
C SER A 267 2.15 -4.47 9.79
N LYS A 268 2.72 -3.50 9.05
CA LYS A 268 4.17 -3.23 9.02
C LYS A 268 4.70 -2.73 10.37
N PHE A 269 3.94 -1.93 11.10
CA PHE A 269 4.31 -1.52 12.47
C PHE A 269 4.34 -2.70 13.44
N ILE A 270 3.35 -3.61 13.36
CA ILE A 270 3.33 -4.83 14.18
C ILE A 270 4.53 -5.72 13.86
N LEU A 271 4.85 -5.92 12.58
CA LEU A 271 6.03 -6.68 12.16
C LEU A 271 7.33 -6.04 12.66
N ARG A 272 7.48 -4.70 12.57
CA ARG A 272 8.64 -3.99 13.15
C ARG A 272 8.72 -4.15 14.66
N THR A 273 7.59 -4.13 15.35
CA THR A 273 7.52 -4.35 16.81
C THR A 273 7.97 -5.75 17.18
N TYR A 274 7.50 -6.78 16.46
CA TYR A 274 7.94 -8.16 16.68
C TYR A 274 9.41 -8.36 16.37
N GLN A 275 9.90 -7.77 15.27
CA GLN A 275 11.33 -7.79 14.96
C GLN A 275 12.14 -7.13 16.09
N LYS A 276 11.69 -5.98 16.60
CA LYS A 276 12.37 -5.30 17.71
C LYS A 276 12.41 -6.15 18.97
N LEU A 277 11.32 -6.84 19.30
CA LEU A 277 11.28 -7.76 20.44
C LEU A 277 12.22 -8.96 20.23
N ALA A 278 12.30 -9.49 19.01
CA ALA A 278 13.23 -10.56 18.66
C ALA A 278 14.70 -10.12 18.81
N ASP A 279 15.03 -8.90 18.37
CA ASP A 279 16.36 -8.29 18.55
C ASP A 279 16.73 -8.13 20.03
N LEU A 280 15.72 -7.90 20.89
CA LEU A 280 15.86 -7.84 22.34
C LEU A 280 15.92 -9.21 23.02
N GLY A 281 15.74 -10.31 22.26
CA GLY A 281 15.86 -11.69 22.74
C GLY A 281 14.53 -12.40 23.01
N ALA A 282 13.39 -11.83 22.62
CA ALA A 282 12.11 -12.51 22.72
C ALA A 282 12.05 -13.76 21.83
N VAL A 283 11.42 -14.82 22.31
CA VAL A 283 11.24 -16.07 21.57
C VAL A 283 9.77 -16.21 21.21
N PHE A 284 9.47 -16.16 19.92
CA PHE A 284 8.11 -16.27 19.41
C PHE A 284 7.66 -17.73 19.28
N LYS A 285 6.38 -17.97 19.55
CA LYS A 285 5.73 -19.26 19.29
C LYS A 285 5.70 -19.52 17.78
N LYS A 286 5.76 -20.80 17.41
CA LYS A 286 5.59 -21.23 16.02
C LYS A 286 4.11 -21.30 15.69
N ILE A 287 3.54 -20.17 15.31
CA ILE A 287 2.16 -20.06 14.84
C ILE A 287 2.14 -19.40 13.47
N GLN A 288 1.14 -19.74 12.66
CA GLN A 288 0.90 -19.09 11.40
C GLN A 288 0.35 -17.68 11.64
N THR A 289 0.94 -16.68 10.99
CA THR A 289 0.49 -15.28 11.05
C THR A 289 0.32 -14.73 9.65
N ASN A 290 -0.90 -14.29 9.32
CA ASN A 290 -1.24 -13.75 8.01
C ASN A 290 -1.58 -12.27 8.10
N TYR A 291 -1.16 -11.51 7.11
CA TYR A 291 -1.38 -10.06 7.07
C TYR A 291 -1.99 -9.66 5.74
N THR A 292 -2.81 -8.63 5.78
CA THR A 292 -3.37 -8.02 4.57
C THR A 292 -2.30 -7.16 3.92
N SER A 293 -2.17 -7.27 2.60
CA SER A 293 -1.43 -6.31 1.79
C SER A 293 -2.25 -5.90 0.57
N ILE A 294 -2.24 -4.60 0.25
CA ILE A 294 -2.83 -4.06 -0.96
C ILE A 294 -1.70 -3.78 -1.95
N ILE A 295 -1.66 -4.53 -3.04
CA ILE A 295 -0.54 -4.54 -3.99
C ILE A 295 -0.97 -3.95 -5.32
N LEU A 296 -0.19 -2.99 -5.82
CA LEU A 296 -0.21 -2.52 -7.20
C LEU A 296 0.85 -3.24 -8.03
N PHE A 297 0.53 -3.61 -9.26
CA PHE A 297 1.48 -4.22 -10.19
C PHE A 297 1.87 -3.24 -11.29
N SER A 298 3.17 -3.04 -11.46
CA SER A 298 3.75 -2.04 -12.35
C SER A 298 5.04 -2.53 -13.00
N GLY A 299 5.38 -1.96 -14.16
CA GLY A 299 6.77 -1.92 -14.61
C GLY A 299 7.66 -1.08 -13.67
N GLU A 300 8.89 -0.85 -14.10
CA GLU A 300 9.83 -0.01 -13.35
C GLU A 300 9.26 1.41 -13.16
N PRO A 301 9.15 1.90 -11.91
CA PRO A 301 8.66 3.24 -11.63
C PRO A 301 9.56 4.32 -12.22
N ILE A 302 8.94 5.42 -12.66
CA ILE A 302 9.66 6.57 -13.21
C ILE A 302 9.55 7.73 -12.21
N TYR A 303 10.70 8.21 -11.71
CA TYR A 303 10.76 9.38 -10.86
C TYR A 303 10.31 10.63 -11.62
N LEU A 304 9.37 11.40 -11.06
CA LEU A 304 8.84 12.61 -11.68
C LEU A 304 9.38 13.89 -11.02
N GLY A 305 9.69 13.84 -9.73
CA GLY A 305 10.09 15.01 -8.96
C GLY A 305 9.37 15.12 -7.62
N ASN A 306 9.76 16.13 -6.83
CA ASN A 306 9.06 16.54 -5.62
C ASN A 306 8.02 17.64 -5.91
N GLU A 307 7.28 18.03 -4.87
CA GLU A 307 6.22 19.04 -4.97
C GLU A 307 6.66 20.34 -5.64
N THR A 308 7.79 20.93 -5.22
CA THR A 308 8.24 22.23 -5.74
C THR A 308 8.76 22.13 -7.18
N SER A 309 9.39 21.01 -7.55
CA SER A 309 9.86 20.77 -8.92
C SER A 309 8.74 20.55 -9.94
N ILE A 310 7.59 20.02 -9.51
CA ILE A 310 6.47 19.70 -10.41
C ILE A 310 5.44 20.84 -10.44
N PHE A 311 5.04 21.34 -9.26
CA PHE A 311 3.95 22.31 -9.11
C PHE A 311 4.43 23.74 -8.88
N GLY A 312 5.75 23.96 -8.73
CA GLY A 312 6.31 25.31 -8.56
C GLY A 312 6.31 26.14 -9.86
N PRO A 313 6.74 27.41 -9.78
CA PRO A 313 6.71 28.33 -10.92
C PRO A 313 7.48 27.86 -12.17
N LEU A 314 8.54 27.08 -11.97
CA LEU A 314 9.38 26.50 -13.03
C LEU A 314 8.99 25.05 -13.35
N GLY A 315 7.93 24.53 -12.73
CA GLY A 315 7.48 23.15 -12.90
C GLY A 315 6.77 22.90 -14.22
N ASN A 316 6.68 21.63 -14.59
CA ASN A 316 6.00 21.22 -15.81
C ASN A 316 4.47 21.29 -15.62
N LYS A 317 3.86 22.36 -16.13
CA LYS A 317 2.41 22.62 -16.02
C LYS A 317 1.54 21.50 -16.58
N THR A 318 1.97 20.86 -17.67
CA THR A 318 1.23 19.75 -18.30
C THR A 318 1.23 18.52 -17.38
N LEU A 319 2.40 18.20 -16.81
CA LEU A 319 2.51 17.10 -15.85
C LEU A 319 1.74 17.38 -14.56
N ALA A 320 1.84 18.60 -14.02
CA ALA A 320 1.09 19.02 -12.85
C ALA A 320 -0.42 18.89 -13.06
N ALA A 321 -0.92 19.33 -14.22
CA ALA A 321 -2.33 19.16 -14.60
C ALA A 321 -2.72 17.68 -14.71
N ALA A 322 -1.88 16.84 -15.32
CA ALA A 322 -2.14 15.41 -15.45
C ALA A 322 -2.20 14.69 -14.08
N ILE A 323 -1.31 15.01 -13.15
CA ILE A 323 -1.32 14.45 -11.79
C ILE A 323 -2.59 14.88 -11.03
N ARG A 324 -2.95 16.16 -11.10
CA ARG A 324 -4.19 16.66 -10.46
C ARG A 324 -5.43 16.02 -11.07
N ASP A 325 -5.47 15.94 -12.39
CA ASP A 325 -6.56 15.29 -13.11
C ASP A 325 -6.68 13.82 -12.68
N PHE A 326 -5.56 13.08 -12.61
CA PHE A 326 -5.51 11.71 -12.11
C PHE A 326 -6.14 11.56 -10.72
N TYR A 327 -5.79 12.43 -9.76
CA TYR A 327 -6.31 12.32 -8.40
C TYR A 327 -7.76 12.78 -8.23
N TYR A 328 -8.29 13.59 -9.14
CA TYR A 328 -9.62 14.20 -9.01
C TYR A 328 -10.77 13.20 -8.73
N PRO A 329 -10.88 12.03 -9.39
CA PRO A 329 -11.97 11.08 -9.17
C PRO A 329 -11.93 10.37 -7.82
N PHE A 330 -10.80 10.44 -7.08
CA PHE A 330 -10.67 9.77 -5.77
C PHE A 330 -11.24 10.61 -4.62
N LYS A 331 -11.81 11.78 -4.92
CA LYS A 331 -12.48 12.64 -3.93
C LYS A 331 -13.73 11.96 -3.34
N PRO A 332 -14.19 12.40 -2.15
CA PRO A 332 -15.48 11.97 -1.63
C PRO A 332 -16.63 12.35 -2.58
N HIS A 333 -17.49 11.37 -2.89
CA HIS A 333 -18.62 11.54 -3.82
C HIS A 333 -19.85 12.06 -3.10
N ARG A 334 -20.58 13.00 -3.72
CA ARG A 334 -21.85 13.52 -3.18
C ARG A 334 -23.05 12.71 -3.63
N THR A 335 -22.97 12.13 -4.83
CA THR A 335 -24.05 11.37 -5.44
C THR A 335 -23.56 10.04 -5.99
N VAL A 336 -24.49 9.10 -6.18
CA VAL A 336 -24.21 7.79 -6.77
C VAL A 336 -23.82 7.92 -8.26
N GLY A 337 -24.43 8.85 -8.99
CA GLY A 337 -24.08 9.12 -10.38
C GLY A 337 -22.64 9.61 -10.53
N GLU A 338 -22.22 10.55 -9.68
CA GLU A 338 -20.83 11.03 -9.61
C GLU A 338 -19.86 9.87 -9.33
N PHE A 339 -20.20 8.99 -8.39
CA PHE A 339 -19.41 7.80 -8.08
C PHE A 339 -19.17 6.89 -9.30
N PHE A 340 -20.20 6.60 -10.10
CA PHE A 340 -20.02 5.74 -11.28
C PHE A 340 -19.19 6.42 -12.36
N VAL A 341 -19.39 7.73 -12.58
CA VAL A 341 -18.59 8.49 -13.54
C VAL A 341 -17.12 8.50 -13.14
N ASP A 342 -16.83 8.76 -11.88
CA ASP A 342 -15.47 8.80 -11.35
C ASP A 342 -14.83 7.40 -11.31
N LEU A 343 -15.60 6.35 -11.03
CA LEU A 343 -15.15 4.95 -11.15
C LEU A 343 -14.73 4.61 -12.59
N LEU A 344 -15.52 5.01 -13.60
CA LEU A 344 -15.16 4.79 -15.01
C LEU A 344 -13.87 5.52 -15.39
N LYS A 345 -13.65 6.74 -14.91
CA LYS A 345 -12.38 7.46 -15.11
C LYS A 345 -11.20 6.76 -14.47
N ILE A 346 -11.38 6.19 -13.28
CA ILE A 346 -10.33 5.42 -12.60
C ILE A 346 -9.96 4.19 -13.43
N ILE A 347 -10.96 3.45 -13.92
CA ILE A 347 -10.74 2.28 -14.78
C ILE A 347 -10.02 2.69 -16.08
N ASP A 348 -10.48 3.75 -16.73
CA ASP A 348 -9.86 4.27 -17.95
C ASP A 348 -8.37 4.59 -17.73
N ARG A 349 -8.03 5.32 -16.66
CA ARG A 349 -6.64 5.71 -16.38
C ARG A 349 -5.76 4.52 -15.95
N VAL A 350 -6.22 3.74 -14.99
CA VAL A 350 -5.40 2.69 -14.36
C VAL A 350 -5.31 1.44 -15.22
N VAL A 351 -6.42 1.04 -15.86
CA VAL A 351 -6.51 -0.24 -16.60
C VAL A 351 -6.37 -0.04 -18.10
N LEU A 352 -7.02 0.96 -18.69
CA LEU A 352 -6.98 1.14 -20.16
C LEU A 352 -5.75 1.92 -20.61
N ASN A 353 -5.37 2.96 -19.87
CA ASN A 353 -4.20 3.79 -20.16
C ASN A 353 -2.94 3.35 -19.40
N HIS A 354 -3.07 2.41 -18.45
CA HIS A 354 -1.96 1.83 -17.69
C HIS A 354 -1.19 2.87 -16.86
N GLN A 355 -1.88 3.86 -16.29
CA GLN A 355 -1.30 5.00 -15.59
C GLN A 355 -1.69 5.01 -14.12
N PHE A 356 -0.69 5.13 -13.24
CA PHE A 356 -0.91 5.45 -11.85
C PHE A 356 0.18 6.41 -11.36
N TYR A 357 -0.22 7.45 -10.63
CA TYR A 357 0.71 8.35 -9.96
C TYR A 357 0.79 7.99 -8.48
N LEU A 358 1.98 7.63 -8.02
CA LEU A 358 2.27 7.31 -6.63
C LEU A 358 2.95 8.50 -5.97
N PHE A 359 2.55 8.80 -4.74
CA PHE A 359 3.25 9.73 -3.86
C PHE A 359 3.95 8.94 -2.77
N TYR A 360 5.28 8.96 -2.74
CA TYR A 360 6.09 8.19 -1.81
C TYR A 360 7.32 9.01 -1.42
N ASN A 361 7.72 8.99 -0.14
CA ASN A 361 8.86 9.79 0.36
C ASN A 361 8.77 11.30 0.10
N LEU A 362 7.55 11.86 0.01
CA LEU A 362 7.27 13.25 -0.38
C LEU A 362 7.62 13.58 -1.84
N GLU A 363 7.66 12.56 -2.69
CA GLU A 363 7.99 12.64 -4.11
C GLU A 363 6.93 11.95 -4.96
N TYR A 364 6.84 12.33 -6.23
CA TYR A 364 5.89 11.77 -7.19
C TYR A 364 6.59 10.81 -8.15
N TRP A 365 5.93 9.68 -8.40
CA TRP A 365 6.40 8.61 -9.26
C TRP A 365 5.28 8.22 -10.23
N PHE A 366 5.65 7.95 -11.47
CA PHE A 366 4.75 7.34 -12.45
C PHE A 366 4.94 5.82 -12.45
N LEU A 367 3.84 5.09 -12.32
CA LEU A 367 3.80 3.64 -12.36
C LEU A 367 3.19 3.19 -13.70
N PRO A 368 3.99 2.58 -14.60
CA PRO A 368 3.45 1.94 -15.81
C PRO A 368 2.73 0.64 -15.42
N MET A 369 1.43 0.73 -15.19
CA MET A 369 0.63 -0.34 -14.60
C MET A 369 0.59 -1.60 -15.47
N LYS A 370 0.61 -2.77 -14.80
CA LYS A 370 0.57 -4.10 -15.44
C LYS A 370 -0.52 -4.95 -14.83
N SER A 371 -1.17 -5.77 -15.65
CA SER A 371 -2.11 -6.79 -15.15
C SER A 371 -1.43 -7.71 -14.11
N PRO A 372 -2.09 -8.03 -12.97
CA PRO A 372 -3.52 -7.82 -12.67
C PRO A 372 -3.87 -6.44 -12.08
N TYR A 373 -2.97 -5.46 -12.18
CA TYR A 373 -3.09 -4.05 -11.77
C TYR A 373 -3.16 -3.85 -10.26
N LEU A 374 -4.10 -4.53 -9.59
CA LEU A 374 -4.31 -4.48 -8.15
C LEU A 374 -4.66 -5.87 -7.63
N LYS A 375 -4.10 -6.24 -6.47
CA LYS A 375 -4.52 -7.43 -5.72
C LYS A 375 -4.50 -7.13 -4.23
N ILE A 376 -5.55 -7.56 -3.54
CA ILE A 376 -5.58 -7.63 -2.08
C ILE A 376 -5.23 -9.06 -1.71
N ILE A 377 -4.19 -9.23 -0.92
CA ILE A 377 -3.74 -10.55 -0.45
C ILE A 377 -3.83 -10.64 1.07
N TYR A 378 -3.97 -11.87 1.56
CA TYR A 378 -3.92 -12.20 2.98
C TYR A 378 -2.96 -13.38 3.14
N GLU A 379 -1.66 -13.07 3.17
CA GLU A 379 -0.58 -14.05 3.06
C GLU A 379 0.20 -14.17 4.36
N GLU A 380 0.83 -15.33 4.54
CA GLU A 380 1.63 -15.63 5.73
C GLU A 380 2.91 -14.80 5.73
N VAL A 381 3.12 -14.07 6.83
CA VAL A 381 4.42 -13.48 7.17
C VAL A 381 4.82 -14.10 8.50
N PRO A 382 5.86 -14.96 8.53
CA PRO A 382 6.19 -15.71 9.74
C PRO A 382 6.71 -14.79 10.84
N LEU A 383 6.42 -15.13 12.10
CA LEU A 383 7.01 -14.46 13.26
C LEU A 383 8.55 -14.58 13.23
N PRO A 384 9.29 -13.54 13.68
CA PRO A 384 10.75 -13.57 13.68
C PRO A 384 11.30 -14.76 14.46
N ASN A 385 12.35 -15.39 13.92
CA ASN A 385 13.05 -16.49 14.57
C ASN A 385 14.54 -16.14 14.71
N ARG A 386 15.09 -16.28 15.91
CA ARG A 386 16.49 -15.99 16.24
C ARG A 386 17.49 -16.70 15.33
N ASN A 387 17.11 -17.82 14.73
CA ASN A 387 17.97 -18.64 13.87
C ASN A 387 17.91 -18.28 12.38
N LYS A 388 17.06 -17.32 11.97
CA LYS A 388 17.08 -16.75 10.62
C LYS A 388 17.36 -15.27 10.75
N THR A 389 18.63 -14.89 10.61
CA THR A 389 18.99 -13.56 10.13
C THR A 389 18.37 -13.39 8.75
N SER A 390 17.19 -12.75 8.68
CA SER A 390 16.69 -12.25 7.40
C SER A 390 17.61 -11.12 6.95
N PRO A 391 18.14 -11.17 5.71
CA PRO A 391 18.89 -10.06 5.15
C PRO A 391 17.92 -8.93 4.80
N GLY A 392 18.08 -7.77 5.45
CA GLY A 392 17.56 -6.46 5.01
C GLY A 392 16.04 -6.32 4.93
N LEU A 393 15.45 -5.67 5.94
CA LEU A 393 14.32 -4.76 5.73
C LEU A 393 14.88 -3.35 5.49
#